data_AF-A0A3P9P5Q1-F1
#
_entry.id   AF-A0A3P9P5Q1-F1
#
_cell.length_a   1.000
_cell.length_b   1.000
_cell.length_c   1.000
_cell.angle_alpha   90.00
_cell.angle_beta   90.00
_cell.angle_gamma   90.00
#
_symmetry.space_group_name_H-M   'P 1'
#
loop_
_entity.id
_entity.type
_entity.pdbx_description
1 polymer ?
#
loop_
_entity_poly.entity_id
_entity_poly.type
_entity_poly.pdbx_seq_one_letter_code
_entity_poly.pdbx_strand_id
1 'polypeptide(L)'
;MASWIFHMFMMMLSTFISCSQSKRDKVLYCSACKAIVDELNYSISQVDPKKTINVGSFRLNPDGTMTDKKVPFARSETHLSELLDGVCNSMSDYALYIDPDTHHKQYRRFAPRVSGSSEDFPDFENFKFDGPEASNNLKFACETLVEELEDDIISLLGRDEGDVQEKLCSRVSAPHVAEMVCADPRGDLEKVTSGLQRRKQTMAESKKEETTEAYGEEKL
;
A
#
# COMPACT_ATOMS: atom_id res chain seq x y z
N MET A 1 -44.77 37.48 -16.38
CA MET A 1 -43.95 36.74 -17.37
C MET A 1 -42.57 36.35 -16.82
N ALA A 2 -41.82 37.26 -16.17
CA ALA A 2 -40.46 36.95 -15.67
C ALA A 2 -40.41 35.99 -14.45
N SER A 3 -41.41 36.01 -13.56
CA SER A 3 -41.41 35.21 -12.33
C SER A 3 -41.45 33.68 -12.58
N TRP A 4 -42.18 33.23 -13.60
CA TRP A 4 -42.21 31.80 -13.97
C TRP A 4 -40.88 31.29 -14.52
N ILE A 5 -40.09 32.16 -15.15
CA ILE A 5 -38.76 31.82 -15.69
C ILE A 5 -37.78 31.57 -14.55
N PHE A 6 -37.82 32.37 -13.48
CA PHE A 6 -36.97 32.16 -12.30
C PHE A 6 -37.31 30.88 -11.55
N HIS A 7 -38.59 30.53 -11.42
CA HIS A 7 -39.01 29.27 -10.80
C HIS A 7 -38.58 28.05 -11.62
N MET A 8 -38.71 28.11 -12.96
CA MET A 8 -38.23 27.04 -13.83
C MET A 8 -36.70 26.90 -13.80
N PHE A 9 -35.97 28.02 -13.72
CA PHE A 9 -34.51 28.01 -13.61
C PHE A 9 -34.03 27.46 -12.27
N MET A 10 -34.69 27.82 -11.16
CA MET A 10 -34.41 27.27 -9.82
C MET A 10 -34.74 25.76 -9.74
N MET A 11 -35.83 25.32 -10.36
CA MET A 11 -36.19 23.91 -10.39
C MET A 11 -35.21 23.08 -11.24
N MET A 12 -34.75 23.62 -12.38
CA MET A 12 -33.68 23.01 -13.19
C MET A 12 -32.35 22.96 -12.45
N LEU A 13 -31.92 24.04 -11.78
CA LEU A 13 -30.70 24.03 -10.97
C LEU A 13 -30.76 22.99 -9.84
N SER A 14 -31.94 22.78 -9.22
CA SER A 14 -32.10 21.77 -8.16
C SER A 14 -31.94 20.33 -8.66
N THR A 15 -32.30 20.05 -9.92
CA THR A 15 -32.10 18.72 -10.52
C THR A 15 -30.65 18.44 -10.92
N PHE A 16 -29.87 19.48 -11.25
CA PHE A 16 -28.45 19.31 -11.58
C PHE A 16 -27.56 19.03 -10.36
N ILE A 17 -27.92 19.53 -9.17
CA ILE A 17 -27.14 19.34 -7.94
C ILE A 17 -27.19 17.88 -7.44
N SER A 18 -28.20 17.11 -7.84
CA SER A 18 -28.43 15.76 -7.31
C SER A 18 -27.62 14.64 -7.99
N CYS A 19 -26.77 14.93 -8.99
CA CYS A 19 -26.20 13.89 -9.86
C CYS A 19 -24.66 13.78 -9.88
N SER A 20 -23.92 14.39 -8.94
CA SER A 20 -22.45 14.33 -8.93
C SER A 20 -21.83 13.37 -7.90
N GLN A 21 -22.59 12.39 -7.38
CA GLN A 21 -21.99 11.29 -6.62
C GLN A 21 -21.40 10.26 -7.59
N SER A 22 -20.16 10.51 -8.02
CA SER A 22 -19.35 9.49 -8.71
C SER A 22 -19.18 8.29 -7.75
N LYS A 23 -19.86 7.18 -8.05
CA LYS A 23 -19.68 5.93 -7.32
C LYS A 23 -18.26 5.43 -7.64
N ARG A 24 -17.34 5.56 -6.68
CA ARG A 24 -15.99 4.99 -6.78
C ARG A 24 -16.10 3.47 -6.96
N ASP A 25 -15.42 2.92 -7.97
CA ASP A 25 -15.32 1.48 -8.14
C ASP A 25 -14.49 0.89 -6.98
N LYS A 26 -15.15 0.13 -6.11
CA LYS A 26 -14.51 -0.43 -4.91
C LYS A 26 -13.32 -1.33 -5.27
N VAL A 27 -13.42 -2.11 -6.35
CA VAL A 27 -12.35 -3.02 -6.78
C VAL A 27 -11.14 -2.23 -7.26
N LEU A 28 -11.38 -1.17 -8.03
CA LEU A 28 -10.33 -0.29 -8.55
C LEU A 28 -9.55 0.40 -7.42
N TYR A 29 -10.25 1.10 -6.53
CA TYR A 29 -9.61 1.86 -5.45
C TYR A 29 -8.95 0.96 -4.42
N CYS A 30 -9.54 -0.20 -4.12
CA CYS A 30 -8.93 -1.18 -3.24
C CYS A 30 -7.63 -1.74 -3.83
N SER A 31 -7.65 -2.09 -5.12
CA SER A 31 -6.45 -2.60 -5.79
C SER A 31 -5.38 -1.52 -5.91
N ALA A 32 -5.76 -0.27 -6.18
CA ALA A 32 -4.85 0.87 -6.19
C ALA A 32 -4.17 1.08 -4.84
N CYS A 33 -4.91 1.06 -3.73
CA CYS A 33 -4.33 1.18 -2.39
C CYS A 33 -3.32 0.05 -2.10
N LYS A 34 -3.65 -1.19 -2.45
CA LYS A 34 -2.74 -2.32 -2.28
C LYS A 34 -1.47 -2.15 -3.13
N ALA A 35 -1.63 -1.72 -4.38
CA ALA A 35 -0.51 -1.46 -5.27
C ALA A 35 0.41 -0.38 -4.72
N ILE A 36 -0.13 0.75 -4.22
CA ILE A 36 0.66 1.82 -3.58
C ILE A 36 1.52 1.25 -2.44
N VAL A 37 0.92 0.49 -1.53
CA VAL A 37 1.65 -0.07 -0.38
C VAL A 37 2.71 -1.08 -0.83
N ASP A 38 2.43 -1.90 -1.84
CA ASP A 38 3.40 -2.87 -2.37
C ASP A 38 4.59 -2.18 -3.04
N GLU A 39 4.33 -1.17 -3.90
CA GLU A 39 5.38 -0.39 -4.57
C GLU A 39 6.25 0.40 -3.58
N LEU A 40 5.64 0.99 -2.55
CA LEU A 40 6.38 1.70 -1.51
C LEU A 40 7.24 0.75 -0.69
N ASN A 41 6.69 -0.38 -0.23
CA ASN A 41 7.46 -1.38 0.52
C ASN A 41 8.63 -1.93 -0.30
N TYR A 42 8.41 -2.19 -1.58
CA TYR A 42 9.49 -2.60 -2.48
C TYR A 42 10.57 -1.53 -2.57
N SER A 43 10.19 -0.27 -2.81
CA SER A 43 11.13 0.85 -2.93
C SER A 43 11.93 1.08 -1.64
N ILE A 44 11.27 0.99 -0.48
CA ILE A 44 11.91 1.07 0.85
C ILE A 44 12.91 -0.08 1.04
N SER A 45 12.58 -1.28 0.57
CA SER A 45 13.46 -2.46 0.70
C SER A 45 14.75 -2.35 -0.12
N GLN A 46 14.76 -1.53 -1.18
CA GLN A 46 15.95 -1.28 -1.99
C GLN A 46 16.93 -0.29 -1.32
N VAL A 47 16.51 0.42 -0.29
CA VAL A 47 17.35 1.38 0.43
C VAL A 47 18.18 0.68 1.50
N ASP A 48 19.46 1.04 1.60
CA ASP A 48 20.34 0.52 2.66
C ASP A 48 19.81 0.92 4.05
N PRO A 49 19.51 -0.05 4.94
CA PRO A 49 19.01 0.23 6.29
C PRO A 49 19.99 1.05 7.15
N LYS A 50 21.28 1.12 6.78
CA LYS A 50 22.30 1.90 7.49
C LYS A 50 22.30 3.38 7.10
N LYS A 51 21.62 3.76 6.02
CA LYS A 51 21.58 5.15 5.57
C LYS A 51 20.68 5.95 6.51
N THR A 52 21.26 6.92 7.21
CA THR A 52 20.53 7.82 8.13
C THR A 52 20.61 9.26 7.65
N ILE A 53 19.57 10.05 7.90
CA ILE A 53 19.58 11.50 7.71
C ILE A 53 19.45 12.23 9.04
N ASN A 54 20.02 13.42 9.12
CA ASN A 54 19.82 14.33 10.25
C ASN A 54 18.53 15.12 9.99
N VAL A 55 17.50 14.87 10.78
CA VAL A 55 16.36 15.78 10.88
C VAL A 55 16.70 16.79 11.96
N GLY A 56 17.01 18.02 11.54
CA GLY A 56 17.36 19.09 12.46
C GLY A 56 16.23 19.30 13.45
N SER A 57 16.50 19.22 14.76
CA SER A 57 15.51 19.69 15.70
C SER A 57 15.56 21.21 15.62
N PHE A 58 14.52 21.83 15.05
CA PHE A 58 14.40 23.29 14.91
C PHE A 58 14.43 24.04 16.26
N ARG A 59 14.66 23.35 17.37
CA ARG A 59 14.74 23.89 18.72
C ARG A 59 16.21 24.04 19.11
N LEU A 60 16.63 25.29 19.25
CA LEU A 60 17.87 25.59 19.96
C LEU A 60 17.71 25.22 21.42
N ASN A 61 18.71 24.53 21.96
CA ASN A 61 18.85 24.34 23.38
C ASN A 61 19.17 25.70 24.05
N PRO A 62 18.88 25.85 25.36
CA PRO A 62 19.21 27.06 26.12
C PRO A 62 20.70 27.44 26.11
N ASP A 63 21.58 26.51 25.76
CA ASP A 63 23.03 26.67 25.64
C ASP A 63 23.49 27.16 24.25
N GLY A 64 22.56 27.42 23.32
CA GLY A 64 22.85 27.87 21.96
C GLY A 64 23.26 26.75 21.00
N THR A 65 23.23 25.48 21.44
CA THR A 65 23.47 24.32 20.57
C THR A 65 22.19 23.85 19.89
N MET A 66 22.30 23.33 18.67
CA MET A 66 21.21 22.64 17.98
C MET A 66 21.41 21.14 18.12
N THR A 67 20.38 20.41 18.55
CA THR A 67 20.44 18.95 18.60
C THR A 67 19.92 18.36 17.29
N ASP A 68 20.79 17.66 16.57
CA ASP A 68 20.38 16.93 15.37
C ASP A 68 19.81 15.57 15.77
N LYS A 69 18.57 15.29 15.36
CA LYS A 69 17.97 13.96 15.53
C LYS A 69 18.28 13.13 14.30
N LYS A 70 18.88 11.95 14.49
CA LYS A 70 19.15 10.99 13.40
C LYS A 70 17.97 10.06 13.23
N VAL A 71 17.49 9.90 11.99
CA VAL A 71 16.44 8.94 11.62
C VAL A 71 16.89 8.11 10.40
N PRO A 72 16.39 6.86 10.25
CA PRO A 72 16.64 6.07 9.05
C PRO A 72 16.10 6.78 7.80
N PHE A 73 16.91 6.89 6.75
CA PHE A 73 16.53 7.56 5.50
C PHE A 73 15.37 6.84 4.82
N ALA A 74 15.42 5.50 4.80
CA ALA A 74 14.44 4.63 4.15
C ALA A 74 12.99 4.90 4.60
N ARG A 75 12.79 5.48 5.78
CA ARG A 75 11.47 5.77 6.36
C ARG A 75 11.33 7.20 6.84
N SER A 76 12.21 8.08 6.36
CA SER A 76 12.06 9.51 6.61
C SER A 76 10.87 10.04 5.82
N GLU A 77 10.12 10.96 6.41
CA GLU A 77 8.99 11.65 5.78
C GLU A 77 9.36 12.20 4.40
N THR A 78 10.50 12.90 4.28
CA THR A 78 10.99 13.42 3.01
C THR A 78 11.17 12.33 1.95
N HIS A 79 11.74 11.18 2.32
CA HIS A 79 11.92 10.09 1.36
C HIS A 79 10.61 9.42 0.97
N LEU A 80 9.68 9.26 1.92
CA LEU A 80 8.38 8.65 1.65
C LEU A 80 7.52 9.55 0.75
N SER A 81 7.53 10.88 0.94
CA SER A 81 6.87 11.82 0.02
C SER A 81 7.45 11.75 -1.39
N GLU A 82 8.79 11.70 -1.53
CA GLU A 82 9.43 11.54 -2.85
C GLU A 82 9.01 10.23 -3.55
N LEU A 83 8.83 9.14 -2.80
CA LEU A 83 8.36 7.87 -3.35
C LEU A 83 6.88 7.93 -3.76
N LEU A 84 6.06 8.64 -2.99
CA LEU A 84 4.63 8.83 -3.28
C LEU A 84 4.39 9.60 -4.58
N ASP A 85 5.21 10.61 -4.89
CA ASP A 85 5.13 11.35 -6.15
C ASP A 85 5.34 10.45 -7.39
N GLY A 86 6.17 9.41 -7.25
CA GLY A 86 6.51 8.51 -8.34
C GLY A 86 5.62 7.27 -8.46
N VAL A 87 4.95 6.87 -7.38
CA VAL A 87 4.33 5.53 -7.25
C VAL A 87 3.24 5.27 -8.29
N CYS A 88 2.47 6.30 -8.65
CA CYS A 88 1.35 6.15 -9.59
C CYS A 88 1.79 5.93 -11.03
N ASN A 89 3.05 6.19 -11.37
CA ASN A 89 3.60 5.84 -12.68
C ASN A 89 3.76 4.33 -12.85
N SER A 90 3.98 3.58 -11.75
CA SER A 90 4.06 2.12 -11.78
C SER A 90 2.72 1.43 -12.05
N MET A 91 1.59 2.15 -12.01
CA MET A 91 0.25 1.60 -12.25
C MET A 91 0.05 1.09 -13.68
N SER A 92 0.91 1.47 -14.63
CA SER A 92 0.93 0.88 -15.99
C SER A 92 1.38 -0.58 -16.01
N ASP A 93 2.09 -1.04 -14.98
CA ASP A 93 2.56 -2.42 -14.84
C ASP A 93 1.49 -3.34 -14.24
N TYR A 94 0.29 -2.81 -13.99
CA TYR A 94 -0.83 -3.52 -13.40
C TYR A 94 -1.95 -3.71 -14.42
N ALA A 95 -2.60 -4.87 -14.35
CA ALA A 95 -3.73 -5.21 -15.20
C ALA A 95 -4.80 -5.95 -14.40
N LEU A 96 -6.02 -5.98 -14.95
CA LEU A 96 -7.13 -6.67 -14.33
C LEU A 96 -6.85 -8.18 -14.33
N TYR A 97 -6.86 -8.79 -13.17
CA TYR A 97 -6.70 -10.23 -12.98
C TYR A 97 -8.03 -10.81 -12.46
N ILE A 98 -8.44 -11.94 -13.03
CA ILE A 98 -9.62 -12.69 -12.60
C ILE A 98 -9.14 -13.98 -11.97
N ASP A 99 -9.40 -14.16 -10.67
CA ASP A 99 -9.05 -15.40 -10.00
C ASP A 99 -9.86 -16.58 -10.59
N PRO A 100 -9.20 -17.68 -11.00
CA PRO A 100 -9.89 -18.81 -11.63
C PRO A 100 -10.80 -19.56 -10.65
N ASP A 101 -10.49 -19.55 -9.36
CA ASP A 101 -11.22 -20.28 -8.32
C ASP A 101 -12.43 -19.45 -7.82
N THR A 102 -12.19 -18.16 -7.53
CA THR A 102 -13.20 -17.28 -6.90
C THR A 102 -13.93 -16.37 -7.89
N HIS A 103 -13.44 -16.27 -9.13
CA HIS A 103 -13.89 -15.30 -10.15
C HIS A 103 -13.86 -13.84 -9.67
N HIS A 104 -13.10 -13.56 -8.62
CA HIS A 104 -12.93 -12.22 -8.08
C HIS A 104 -11.99 -11.41 -8.96
N LYS A 105 -12.39 -10.17 -9.24
CA LYS A 105 -11.64 -9.21 -10.05
C LYS A 105 -10.73 -8.39 -9.16
N GLN A 106 -9.48 -8.23 -9.54
CA GLN A 106 -8.52 -7.37 -8.83
C GLN A 106 -7.40 -6.93 -9.77
N TYR A 107 -6.81 -5.76 -9.56
CA TYR A 107 -5.62 -5.40 -10.32
C TYR A 107 -4.39 -6.05 -9.70
N ARG A 108 -3.59 -6.73 -10.52
CA ARG A 108 -2.32 -7.33 -10.13
C ARG A 108 -1.22 -6.87 -11.08
N ARG A 109 0.01 -6.84 -10.56
CA ARG A 109 1.18 -6.50 -11.34
C ARG A 109 1.49 -7.65 -12.31
N PHE A 110 1.67 -7.35 -13.59
CA PHE A 110 2.00 -8.34 -14.62
C PHE A 110 3.45 -8.20 -15.11
N ALA A 111 4.03 -6.99 -15.02
CA ALA A 111 5.42 -6.77 -15.37
C ALA A 111 6.33 -7.22 -14.21
N PRO A 112 7.53 -7.78 -14.43
CA PRO A 112 8.49 -8.08 -13.35
C PRO A 112 9.18 -6.81 -12.81
N ARG A 113 9.67 -6.84 -11.57
CA ARG A 113 10.38 -5.70 -10.94
C ARG A 113 11.85 -5.61 -11.36
N VAL A 114 12.45 -6.76 -11.68
CA VAL A 114 13.85 -6.89 -12.09
C VAL A 114 13.94 -7.60 -13.43
N SER A 115 14.76 -7.07 -14.34
CA SER A 115 15.07 -7.69 -15.62
C SER A 115 15.98 -8.91 -15.43
N GLY A 116 15.46 -10.07 -15.05
CA GLY A 116 16.34 -11.25 -14.97
C GLY A 116 15.82 -12.58 -14.45
N SER A 117 14.77 -12.66 -13.63
CA SER A 117 14.25 -13.94 -13.14
C SER A 117 12.97 -14.33 -13.85
N SER A 118 13.04 -15.35 -14.70
CA SER A 118 11.88 -15.97 -15.37
C SER A 118 10.85 -16.56 -14.39
N GLU A 119 11.19 -16.63 -13.10
CA GLU A 119 10.36 -17.18 -12.03
C GLU A 119 9.37 -16.16 -11.45
N ASP A 120 9.46 -14.88 -11.82
CA ASP A 120 8.61 -13.79 -11.28
C ASP A 120 7.53 -13.33 -12.29
N PHE A 121 7.38 -14.05 -13.40
CA PHE A 121 6.31 -13.78 -14.37
C PHE A 121 5.03 -14.46 -13.94
N PRO A 122 3.95 -13.70 -13.66
CA PRO A 122 2.68 -14.30 -13.34
C PRO A 122 2.06 -14.94 -14.59
N ASP A 123 1.20 -15.92 -14.39
CA ASP A 123 0.47 -16.56 -15.46
C ASP A 123 -0.49 -15.56 -16.14
N PHE A 124 -0.27 -15.32 -17.43
CA PHE A 124 -1.02 -14.36 -18.23
C PHE A 124 -2.44 -14.83 -18.59
N GLU A 125 -2.77 -16.12 -18.44
CA GLU A 125 -4.06 -16.69 -18.86
C GLU A 125 -5.26 -15.99 -18.21
N ASN A 126 -5.09 -15.47 -16.99
CA ASN A 126 -6.14 -14.86 -16.19
C ASN A 126 -6.13 -13.32 -16.20
N PHE A 127 -5.19 -12.71 -16.91
CA PHE A 127 -5.14 -11.26 -17.07
C PHE A 127 -6.01 -10.78 -18.22
N LYS A 128 -6.77 -9.71 -17.97
CA LYS A 128 -7.56 -9.00 -18.97
C LYS A 128 -6.94 -7.64 -19.25
N PHE A 129 -6.57 -7.46 -20.51
CA PHE A 129 -6.03 -6.23 -21.04
C PHE A 129 -7.13 -5.50 -21.83
N ASP A 130 -7.97 -4.74 -21.11
CA ASP A 130 -9.09 -3.97 -21.69
C ASP A 130 -8.63 -2.65 -22.36
N GLY A 131 -7.36 -2.58 -22.81
CA GLY A 131 -6.74 -1.39 -23.39
C GLY A 131 -6.16 -0.40 -22.37
N PRO A 132 -5.66 0.76 -22.84
CA PRO A 132 -4.99 1.75 -21.98
C PRO A 132 -5.94 2.42 -20.98
N GLU A 133 -7.25 2.35 -21.21
CA GLU A 133 -8.26 2.89 -20.30
C GLU A 133 -8.21 2.20 -18.94
N ALA A 134 -7.98 0.89 -18.89
CA ALA A 134 -7.90 0.15 -17.63
C ALA A 134 -6.72 0.59 -16.76
N SER A 135 -5.54 0.79 -17.37
CA SER A 135 -4.35 1.29 -16.67
C SER A 135 -4.50 2.76 -16.29
N ASN A 136 -5.11 3.58 -17.15
CA ASN A 136 -5.37 4.99 -16.85
C ASN A 136 -6.34 5.17 -15.68
N ASN A 137 -7.39 4.34 -15.61
CA ASN A 137 -8.33 4.35 -14.49
C ASN A 137 -7.63 4.00 -13.17
N LEU A 138 -6.72 3.01 -13.18
CA LEU A 138 -5.94 2.66 -12.01
C LEU A 138 -4.97 3.77 -11.61
N LYS A 139 -4.28 4.38 -12.58
CA LYS A 139 -3.40 5.53 -12.35
C LYS A 139 -4.17 6.71 -11.74
N PHE A 140 -5.34 7.04 -12.26
CA PHE A 140 -6.19 8.11 -11.71
C PHE A 140 -6.65 7.80 -10.27
N ALA A 141 -7.05 6.55 -10.01
CA ALA A 141 -7.42 6.12 -8.66
C ALA A 141 -6.22 6.20 -7.70
N CYS A 142 -5.01 5.86 -8.17
CA CYS A 142 -3.78 6.03 -7.41
C CYS A 142 -3.51 7.50 -7.07
N GLU A 143 -3.55 8.39 -8.06
CA GLU A 143 -3.32 9.84 -7.85
C GLU A 143 -4.30 10.40 -6.81
N THR A 144 -5.59 10.04 -6.93
CA THR A 144 -6.61 10.42 -5.95
C THR A 144 -6.29 9.91 -4.54
N LEU A 145 -5.81 8.67 -4.42
CA LEU A 145 -5.49 8.08 -3.11
C LEU A 145 -4.22 8.65 -2.49
N VAL A 146 -3.20 8.92 -3.30
CA VAL A 146 -1.96 9.56 -2.83
C VAL A 146 -2.28 10.95 -2.29
N GLU A 147 -3.08 11.74 -3.01
CA GLU A 147 -3.53 13.06 -2.54
C GLU A 147 -4.35 12.97 -1.24
N GLU A 148 -5.24 11.98 -1.10
CA GLU A 148 -6.09 11.84 0.09
C GLU A 148 -5.36 11.22 1.30
N LEU A 149 -4.35 10.38 1.09
CA LEU A 149 -3.76 9.52 2.12
C LEU A 149 -2.26 9.74 2.36
N GLU A 150 -1.63 10.73 1.73
CA GLU A 150 -0.19 10.99 1.89
C GLU A 150 0.26 10.97 3.37
N ASP A 151 -0.39 11.77 4.22
CA ASP A 151 -0.07 11.87 5.65
C ASP A 151 -0.26 10.53 6.38
N ASP A 152 -1.35 9.82 6.07
CA ASP A 152 -1.69 8.52 6.68
C ASP A 152 -0.65 7.44 6.28
N ILE A 153 -0.22 7.45 5.01
CA ILE A 153 0.78 6.54 4.47
C ILE A 153 2.13 6.77 5.15
N ILE A 154 2.58 8.02 5.22
CA ILE A 154 3.86 8.39 5.82
C ILE A 154 3.87 8.01 7.32
N SER A 155 2.79 8.31 8.03
CA SER A 155 2.66 8.00 9.46
C SER A 155 2.70 6.50 9.74
N LEU A 156 2.03 5.68 8.92
CA LEU A 156 2.00 4.23 9.10
C LEU A 156 3.31 3.55 8.69
N LEU A 157 3.90 3.93 7.55
CA LEU A 157 5.18 3.37 7.09
C LEU A 157 6.35 3.79 7.97
N GLY A 158 6.31 5.00 8.54
CA GLY A 158 7.35 5.54 9.42
C GLY A 158 7.53 4.78 10.74
N ARG A 159 6.53 4.03 11.20
CA ARG A 159 6.51 3.38 12.52
C ARG A 159 7.01 1.93 12.55
N ASP A 160 7.24 1.31 11.40
CA ASP A 160 7.60 -0.11 11.28
C ASP A 160 6.70 -1.07 12.04
N GLU A 161 5.40 -0.79 12.00
CA GLU A 161 4.39 -1.67 12.57
C GLU A 161 3.90 -2.67 11.50
N GLY A 162 3.70 -3.93 11.90
CA GLY A 162 3.16 -4.96 11.03
C GLY A 162 1.77 -4.60 10.47
N ASP A 163 1.52 -5.12 9.26
CA ASP A 163 0.32 -5.00 8.44
C ASP A 163 -0.15 -3.56 8.09
N VAL A 164 0.77 -2.76 7.52
CA VAL A 164 0.46 -1.42 6.98
C VAL A 164 -0.64 -1.49 5.92
N GLN A 165 -0.64 -2.53 5.07
CA GLN A 165 -1.58 -2.70 3.97
C GLN A 165 -3.02 -2.84 4.45
N GLU A 166 -3.27 -3.69 5.46
CA GLU A 166 -4.61 -3.87 6.02
C GLU A 166 -5.10 -2.60 6.72
N LYS A 167 -4.24 -1.96 7.54
CA LYS A 167 -4.60 -0.73 8.27
C LYS A 167 -4.91 0.44 7.36
N LEU A 168 -4.15 0.60 6.28
CA LEU A 168 -4.34 1.71 5.33
C LEU A 168 -5.55 1.44 4.42
N CYS A 169 -5.59 0.28 3.77
CA CYS A 169 -6.59 0.00 2.73
C CYS A 169 -7.97 -0.33 3.29
N SER A 170 -8.09 -0.71 4.57
CA SER A 170 -9.39 -0.80 5.24
C SER A 170 -10.07 0.57 5.35
N ARG A 171 -9.33 1.67 5.56
CA ARG A 171 -9.89 3.03 5.62
C ARG A 171 -10.40 3.50 4.26
N VAL A 172 -9.70 3.15 3.19
CA VAL A 172 -10.08 3.46 1.79
C VAL A 172 -11.42 2.85 1.39
N SER A 173 -11.74 1.68 1.95
CA SER A 173 -12.99 0.97 1.67
C SER A 173 -14.24 1.58 2.33
N ALA A 174 -14.08 2.58 3.20
CA ALA A 174 -15.10 3.07 4.12
C ALA A 174 -15.73 4.47 3.84
N PRO A 175 -15.84 5.01 2.61
CA PRO A 175 -16.73 6.14 2.40
C PRO A 175 -18.19 5.65 2.43
N HIS A 176 -18.82 5.79 3.60
CA HIS A 176 -20.27 5.85 3.85
C HIS A 176 -21.21 4.67 3.53
N VAL A 177 -20.76 3.47 3.13
CA VAL A 177 -21.65 2.29 3.13
C VAL A 177 -20.90 1.02 3.51
N ALA A 178 -21.50 0.29 4.45
CA ALA A 178 -21.07 -0.98 5.02
C ALA A 178 -20.48 -1.98 4.02
N GLU A 179 -19.42 -2.63 4.51
CA GLU A 179 -18.95 -3.99 4.20
C GLU A 179 -18.55 -4.31 2.76
N MET A 180 -17.26 -4.13 2.48
CA MET A 180 -16.35 -5.24 2.24
C MET A 180 -14.95 -4.71 2.53
N VAL A 181 -14.25 -5.32 3.49
CA VAL A 181 -12.82 -5.09 3.69
C VAL A 181 -12.14 -5.30 2.34
N CYS A 182 -11.04 -4.60 2.09
CA CYS A 182 -10.07 -4.93 1.04
C CYS A 182 -9.47 -6.34 1.19
N ALA A 183 -10.23 -7.35 1.58
CA ALA A 183 -9.80 -8.72 1.81
C ALA A 183 -9.53 -9.35 0.45
N ASP A 184 -8.25 -9.64 0.18
CA ASP A 184 -7.89 -10.68 -0.78
C ASP A 184 -7.92 -12.01 0.00
N PRO A 185 -8.83 -12.95 -0.32
CA PRO A 185 -8.90 -14.24 0.38
C PRO A 185 -7.58 -15.03 0.38
N ARG A 186 -6.64 -14.73 -0.52
CA ARG A 186 -5.36 -15.43 -0.67
C ARG A 186 -4.18 -14.74 0.04
N GLY A 187 -4.19 -13.41 0.16
CA GLY A 187 -3.09 -12.65 0.79
C GLY A 187 -2.92 -12.96 2.29
N ASP A 188 -4.03 -13.24 2.98
CA ASP A 188 -4.01 -13.68 4.37
C ASP A 188 -3.45 -15.10 4.52
N LEU A 189 -3.69 -15.98 3.55
CA LEU A 189 -3.17 -17.35 3.57
C LEU A 189 -1.65 -17.36 3.38
N GLU A 190 -1.12 -16.50 2.49
CA GLU A 190 0.32 -16.41 2.21
C GLU A 190 1.13 -15.77 3.35
N LYS A 191 0.57 -14.74 4.01
CA LYS A 191 1.11 -14.16 5.27
C LYS A 191 1.05 -15.15 6.43
N VAL A 192 -0.02 -15.93 6.55
CA VAL A 192 -0.14 -16.99 7.57
C VAL A 192 0.89 -18.09 7.33
N THR A 193 1.12 -18.52 6.08
CA THR A 193 2.13 -19.54 5.75
C THR A 193 3.56 -19.06 5.97
N SER A 194 3.89 -17.82 5.58
CA SER A 194 5.22 -17.24 5.79
C SER A 194 5.50 -16.95 7.27
N GLY A 195 4.49 -16.51 8.04
CA GLY A 195 4.56 -16.36 9.49
C GLY A 195 4.73 -17.69 10.24
N LEU A 196 4.05 -18.76 9.78
CA LEU A 196 4.23 -20.12 10.29
C LEU A 196 5.64 -20.67 9.97
N GLN A 197 6.20 -20.40 8.80
CA GLN A 197 7.57 -20.78 8.45
C GLN A 197 8.60 -20.04 9.31
N ARG A 198 8.43 -18.73 9.52
CA ARG A 198 9.34 -17.93 10.36
C ARG A 198 9.30 -18.39 11.84
N ARG A 199 8.13 -18.76 12.37
CA ARG A 199 8.00 -19.36 13.72
C ARG A 199 8.58 -20.77 13.82
N LYS A 200 8.53 -21.57 12.74
CA LYS A 200 9.16 -22.90 12.72
C LYS A 200 10.68 -22.82 12.68
N GLN A 201 11.26 -21.83 11.97
CA GLN A 201 12.70 -21.59 11.97
C GLN A 201 13.20 -21.13 13.34
N THR A 202 12.50 -20.20 14.00
CA THR A 202 12.90 -19.75 15.35
C THR A 202 12.79 -20.84 16.40
N MET A 203 11.78 -21.73 16.32
CA MET A 203 11.69 -22.91 17.21
C MET A 203 12.73 -24.00 16.90
N ALA A 204 13.20 -24.09 15.67
CA ALA A 204 14.27 -25.02 15.29
C ALA A 204 15.66 -24.53 15.74
N GLU A 205 15.87 -23.22 15.80
CA GLU A 205 17.09 -22.60 16.31
C GLU A 205 17.16 -22.69 17.84
N SER A 206 16.06 -22.42 18.55
CA SER A 206 16.04 -22.55 20.02
C SER A 206 16.28 -23.98 20.51
N LYS A 207 15.79 -24.99 19.76
CA LYS A 207 16.01 -26.41 20.10
C LYS A 207 17.46 -26.87 19.84
N LYS A 208 18.21 -26.18 18.97
CA LYS A 208 19.64 -26.44 18.76
C LYS A 208 20.48 -25.89 19.92
N GLU A 209 20.12 -24.74 20.47
CA GLU A 209 20.81 -24.15 21.64
C GLU A 209 20.63 -25.01 22.90
N GLU A 210 19.41 -25.49 23.15
CA GLU A 210 19.09 -26.33 24.32
C GLU A 210 19.73 -27.73 24.25
N THR A 211 19.97 -28.26 23.04
CA THR A 211 20.66 -29.55 22.86
C THR A 211 22.18 -29.44 22.92
N THR A 212 22.76 -28.25 22.66
CA THR A 212 24.19 -28.00 22.86
C THR A 212 24.56 -27.79 24.33
N GLU A 213 23.66 -27.23 25.16
CA GLU A 213 23.89 -27.11 26.61
C GLU A 213 23.75 -28.46 27.33
N ALA A 214 22.82 -29.32 26.91
CA ALA A 214 22.65 -30.65 27.50
C ALA A 214 23.85 -31.60 27.27
N TYR A 215 24.65 -31.39 26.22
CA TYR A 215 25.88 -32.18 25.98
C TYR A 215 27.14 -31.57 26.63
N GLY A 216 27.02 -30.37 27.23
CA GLY A 216 28.10 -29.68 27.93
C GLY A 216 28.20 -30.01 29.43
N GLU A 217 27.09 -30.40 30.07
CA GLU A 217 27.07 -30.77 31.50
C GLU A 217 27.41 -32.24 31.79
N GLU A 218 27.48 -33.13 30.79
CA GLU A 218 27.87 -34.54 30.99
C GLU A 218 29.39 -34.78 30.82
N LYS A 219 30.21 -33.71 30.86
CA LYS A 219 31.67 -33.82 30.66
C LYS A 219 32.55 -33.03 31.63
N LEU A 220 32.08 -32.84 32.87
CA LEU A 220 32.92 -32.37 33.98
C LEU A 220 32.80 -33.27 35.21
#